data_AF-V4T891-F1
#
_entry.id   AF-V4T891-F1
#
_cell.length_a   1.000
_cell.length_b   1.000
_cell.length_c   1.000
_cell.angle_alpha   90.00
_cell.angle_beta   90.00
_cell.angle_gamma   90.00
#
_symmetry.space_group_name_H-M   'P 1'
#
loop_
_entity.id
_entity.type
_entity.pdbx_description
1 polymer ?
#
loop_
_entity_poly.entity_id
_entity_poly.type
_entity_poly.pdbx_seq_one_letter_code
_entity_poly.pdbx_strand_id
1 'polypeptide(L)'
;MSGAGKKIADVAFKAGRTIDWEGMAKMLVSDEARKEFATLRRAFDEVNSTLQTKFSQEPEPIDWEYYRKGIGSRLVDMYKQAYESIEVPKYVDKVTPEYKSKFDALLVELKEAEGKSLKESERLEKEIAEVQELKFDDEIRNDYWGY
;
A
#
# COMPACT_ATOMS: atom_id res chain seq x y z
N MET A 1 23.63 -14.51 8.64
CA MET A 1 22.50 -13.62 9.06
C MET A 1 21.17 -13.97 8.34
N SER A 2 20.79 -15.26 8.28
CA SER A 2 19.66 -15.76 7.45
C SER A 2 18.26 -15.37 7.95
N GLY A 3 18.09 -15.18 9.26
CA GLY A 3 16.75 -14.98 9.84
C GLY A 3 16.09 -13.62 9.54
N ALA A 4 16.81 -12.62 9.05
CA ALA A 4 16.27 -11.27 8.85
C ALA A 4 15.46 -11.15 7.55
N GLY A 5 15.93 -11.73 6.43
CA GLY A 5 15.24 -11.66 5.14
C GLY A 5 13.90 -12.42 5.13
N LYS A 6 13.90 -13.63 5.70
CA LYS A 6 12.69 -14.45 5.85
C LYS A 6 11.62 -13.77 6.73
N LYS A 7 12.05 -13.11 7.82
CA LYS A 7 11.13 -12.33 8.68
C LYS A 7 10.53 -11.13 7.97
N ILE A 8 11.30 -10.42 7.13
CA ILE A 8 10.79 -9.26 6.39
C ILE A 8 9.78 -9.70 5.32
N ALA A 9 10.07 -10.79 4.60
CA ALA A 9 9.13 -11.37 3.62
C ALA A 9 7.83 -11.85 4.29
N ASP A 10 7.91 -12.50 5.45
CA ASP A 10 6.73 -12.95 6.20
C ASP A 10 5.89 -11.79 6.73
N VAL A 11 6.52 -10.69 7.18
CA VAL A 11 5.82 -9.49 7.65
C VAL A 11 5.13 -8.77 6.48
N ALA A 12 5.82 -8.60 5.34
CA ALA A 12 5.24 -8.01 4.15
C ALA A 12 4.06 -8.82 3.60
N PHE A 13 4.18 -10.16 3.61
CA PHE A 13 3.11 -11.05 3.17
C PHE A 13 1.88 -10.98 4.08
N LYS A 14 2.08 -10.97 5.40
CA LYS A 14 0.97 -10.82 6.36
C LYS A 14 0.26 -9.49 6.22
N ALA A 15 1.02 -8.40 6.05
CA ALA A 15 0.46 -7.07 5.81
C ALA A 15 -0.34 -7.04 4.50
N GLY A 16 0.15 -7.67 3.42
CA GLY A 16 -0.56 -7.75 2.14
C GLY A 16 -1.90 -8.48 2.18
N ARG A 17 -2.02 -9.53 3.00
CA ARG A 17 -3.29 -10.26 3.19
C ARG A 17 -4.36 -9.48 3.95
N THR A 18 -3.95 -8.49 4.76
CA THR A 18 -4.87 -7.66 5.55
C THR A 18 -5.35 -6.41 4.82
N ILE A 19 -4.84 -6.10 3.63
CA ILE A 19 -5.26 -4.92 2.86
C ILE A 19 -6.56 -5.24 2.13
N ASP A 20 -7.62 -4.48 2.44
CA ASP A 20 -8.88 -4.50 1.70
C ASP A 20 -8.79 -3.70 0.40
N TRP A 21 -8.18 -4.32 -0.62
CA TRP A 21 -8.02 -3.72 -1.95
C TRP A 21 -9.37 -3.42 -2.63
N GLU A 22 -10.39 -4.23 -2.39
CA GLU A 22 -11.72 -4.05 -2.99
C GLU A 22 -12.46 -2.88 -2.35
N GLY A 23 -12.41 -2.76 -1.02
CA GLY A 23 -12.97 -1.62 -0.29
C GLY A 23 -12.33 -0.30 -0.71
N MET A 24 -10.99 -0.26 -0.81
CA MET A 24 -10.27 0.93 -1.27
C MET A 24 -10.63 1.30 -2.72
N ALA A 25 -10.75 0.33 -3.63
CA ALA A 25 -11.13 0.59 -5.02
C ALA A 25 -12.52 1.24 -5.14
N LYS A 26 -13.47 0.86 -4.28
CA LYS A 26 -14.84 1.42 -4.27
C LYS A 26 -14.90 2.88 -3.83
N MET A 27 -13.95 3.32 -3.01
CA MET A 27 -13.87 4.72 -2.53
C MET A 27 -13.29 5.67 -3.59
N LEU A 28 -12.70 5.15 -4.66
CA LEU A 28 -12.12 5.95 -5.74
C LEU A 28 -13.20 6.40 -6.72
N VAL A 29 -13.34 7.72 -6.84
CA VAL A 29 -14.41 8.36 -7.63
C VAL A 29 -13.95 8.71 -9.05
N SER A 30 -12.64 8.89 -9.29
CA SER A 30 -12.10 9.18 -10.62
C SER A 30 -11.53 7.95 -11.32
N ASP A 31 -11.68 7.89 -12.63
CA ASP A 31 -11.20 6.78 -13.46
C ASP A 31 -9.67 6.71 -13.52
N GLU A 32 -8.99 7.87 -13.52
CA GLU A 32 -7.54 7.94 -13.36
C GLU A 32 -7.07 7.33 -12.04
N ALA A 33 -7.73 7.64 -10.91
CA ALA A 33 -7.35 7.09 -9.62
C ALA A 33 -7.56 5.57 -9.57
N ARG A 34 -8.65 5.06 -10.15
CA ARG A 34 -8.89 3.61 -10.27
C ARG A 34 -7.79 2.92 -11.09
N LYS A 35 -7.36 3.55 -12.19
CA LYS A 35 -6.28 3.02 -13.04
C LYS A 35 -4.93 3.00 -12.32
N GLU A 36 -4.57 4.08 -11.64
CA GLU A 36 -3.32 4.14 -10.86
C GLU A 36 -3.36 3.16 -9.67
N PHE A 37 -4.51 3.03 -9.01
CA PHE A 37 -4.69 2.06 -7.92
C PHE A 37 -4.57 0.61 -8.39
N ALA A 38 -5.13 0.27 -9.56
CA ALA A 38 -4.97 -1.05 -10.15
C ALA A 38 -3.49 -1.36 -10.51
N THR A 39 -2.77 -0.34 -10.98
CA THR A 39 -1.32 -0.43 -11.24
C THR A 39 -0.54 -0.65 -9.95
N LEU A 40 -0.87 0.09 -8.89
CA LEU A 40 -0.27 -0.07 -7.56
C LEU A 40 -0.49 -1.48 -7.00
N ARG A 41 -1.71 -2.00 -7.07
CA ARG A 41 -2.03 -3.37 -6.61
C ARG A 41 -1.20 -4.42 -7.34
N ARG A 42 -1.08 -4.31 -8.67
CA ARG A 42 -0.26 -5.22 -9.48
C ARG A 42 1.21 -5.16 -9.09
N ALA A 43 1.77 -3.97 -8.94
CA ALA A 43 3.16 -3.80 -8.51
C ALA A 43 3.40 -4.39 -7.11
N PHE A 44 2.44 -4.21 -6.20
CA PHE A 44 2.49 -4.80 -4.86
C PHE A 44 2.49 -6.34 -4.92
N ASP A 45 1.57 -6.93 -5.67
CA ASP A 45 1.47 -8.39 -5.82
C ASP A 45 2.72 -8.99 -6.47
N GLU A 46 3.29 -8.31 -7.47
CA GLU A 46 4.54 -8.73 -8.13
C GLU A 46 5.73 -8.71 -7.17
N VAL A 47 5.91 -7.63 -6.41
CA VAL A 47 6.98 -7.52 -5.42
C VAL A 47 6.81 -8.57 -4.33
N ASN A 48 5.59 -8.74 -3.82
CA ASN A 48 5.29 -9.73 -2.79
C ASN A 48 5.56 -11.16 -3.28
N SER A 49 5.12 -11.50 -4.50
CA SER A 49 5.41 -12.79 -5.13
C SER A 49 6.91 -13.03 -5.30
N THR A 50 7.65 -12.01 -5.74
CA THR A 50 9.10 -12.10 -5.94
C THR A 50 9.84 -12.30 -4.61
N LEU A 51 9.44 -11.60 -3.55
CA LEU A 51 9.98 -11.77 -2.20
C LEU A 51 9.76 -13.19 -1.67
N GLN A 52 8.57 -13.76 -1.89
CA GLN A 52 8.25 -15.12 -1.45
C GLN A 52 8.98 -16.19 -2.25
N THR A 53 9.06 -16.03 -3.57
CA THR A 53 9.56 -17.10 -4.44
C THR A 53 11.07 -17.08 -4.62
N LYS A 54 11.71 -15.89 -4.72
CA LYS A 54 13.14 -15.79 -5.07
C LYS A 54 14.02 -15.45 -3.87
N PHE A 55 13.56 -14.59 -2.97
CA PHE A 55 14.37 -14.05 -1.88
C PHE A 55 14.15 -14.75 -0.52
N SER A 56 13.09 -15.56 -0.41
CA SER A 56 12.85 -16.39 0.78
C SER A 56 13.49 -17.78 0.70
N GLN A 57 14.08 -18.13 -0.45
CA GLN A 57 14.89 -19.33 -0.58
C GLN A 57 16.26 -19.06 0.04
N GLU A 58 16.68 -19.91 0.99
CA GLU A 58 18.04 -19.87 1.48
C GLU A 58 18.99 -20.26 0.33
N PRO A 59 20.08 -19.52 0.08
CA PRO A 59 21.03 -19.92 -0.95
C PRO A 59 21.55 -21.32 -0.64
N GLU A 60 21.57 -22.20 -1.64
CA GLU A 60 22.02 -23.57 -1.45
C GLU A 60 23.42 -23.60 -0.81
N PRO A 61 23.62 -24.41 0.24
CA PRO A 61 24.92 -24.52 0.88
C PRO A 61 25.98 -24.97 -0.14
N ILE A 62 27.07 -24.20 -0.24
CA ILE A 62 28.19 -24.57 -1.10
C ILE A 62 28.84 -25.85 -0.56
N ASP A 63 28.89 -26.90 -1.38
CA ASP A 63 29.57 -28.16 -1.04
C ASP A 63 31.09 -28.02 -1.22
N TRP A 64 31.73 -27.46 -0.18
CA TRP A 64 33.17 -27.26 -0.15
C TRP A 64 33.96 -28.58 -0.18
N GLU A 65 33.40 -29.70 0.28
CA GLU A 65 34.11 -31.00 0.27
C GLU A 65 34.20 -31.59 -1.14
N TYR A 66 33.15 -31.45 -1.94
CA TYR A 66 33.17 -31.85 -3.34
C TYR A 66 34.29 -31.12 -4.11
N TYR A 67 34.40 -29.80 -3.93
CA TYR A 67 35.44 -29.00 -4.59
C TYR A 67 36.85 -29.29 -4.06
N ARG A 68 37.00 -29.62 -2.76
CA ARG A 68 38.30 -30.03 -2.19
C ARG A 68 38.87 -31.26 -2.89
N LYS A 69 38.03 -32.21 -3.32
CA LYS A 69 38.45 -33.45 -3.99
C LYS A 69 38.97 -33.22 -5.42
N GLY A 70 38.45 -32.21 -6.13
CA GLY A 70 38.81 -31.95 -7.53
C GLY A 70 39.93 -30.93 -7.74
N ILE A 71 39.97 -29.88 -6.91
CA ILE A 71 40.81 -28.69 -7.13
C ILE A 71 41.95 -28.58 -6.11
N GLY A 72 41.85 -29.30 -4.98
CA GLY A 72 42.81 -29.28 -3.88
C GLY A 72 42.40 -28.33 -2.74
N SER A 73 42.76 -28.70 -1.51
CA SER A 73 42.26 -28.03 -0.29
C SER A 73 42.64 -26.56 -0.20
N ARG A 74 43.88 -26.20 -0.54
CA ARG A 74 44.42 -24.85 -0.35
C ARG A 74 43.64 -23.77 -1.11
N LEU A 75 43.25 -24.03 -2.36
CA LEU A 75 42.50 -23.04 -3.15
C LEU A 75 41.06 -22.93 -2.67
N VAL A 76 40.44 -24.05 -2.32
CA VAL A 76 39.06 -24.09 -1.81
C VAL A 76 38.95 -23.42 -0.44
N ASP A 77 39.96 -23.59 0.43
CA ASP A 77 40.03 -22.93 1.74
C ASP A 77 40.17 -21.40 1.61
N MET A 78 40.99 -20.92 0.66
CA MET A 78 41.09 -19.49 0.36
C MET A 78 39.75 -18.90 -0.13
N TYR A 79 39.06 -19.61 -1.02
CA TYR A 79 37.76 -19.17 -1.53
C TYR A 79 36.66 -19.22 -0.46
N LYS A 80 36.67 -20.23 0.40
CA LYS A 80 35.75 -20.31 1.54
C LYS A 80 35.93 -19.11 2.48
N GLN A 81 37.17 -18.78 2.81
CA GLN A 81 37.49 -17.65 3.68
C GLN A 81 37.10 -16.31 3.03
N ALA A 82 37.34 -16.15 1.73
CA ALA A 82 36.91 -14.97 0.99
C ALA A 82 35.38 -14.85 0.94
N TYR A 83 34.67 -15.95 0.69
CA TYR A 83 33.21 -16.00 0.65
C TYR A 83 32.56 -15.64 2.00
N GLU A 84 33.11 -16.16 3.10
CA GLU A 84 32.66 -15.84 4.46
C GLU A 84 32.95 -14.38 4.85
N SER A 85 33.99 -13.77 4.27
CA SER A 85 34.32 -12.34 4.51
C SER A 85 33.47 -11.35 3.70
N ILE A 86 32.71 -11.82 2.70
CA ILE A 86 31.84 -10.95 1.91
C ILE A 86 30.61 -10.61 2.73
N GLU A 87 30.53 -9.36 3.17
CA GLU A 87 29.30 -8.80 3.72
C GLU A 87 28.38 -8.35 2.57
N VAL A 88 27.21 -8.97 2.46
CA VAL A 88 26.19 -8.54 1.51
C VAL A 88 25.68 -7.16 1.92
N PRO A 89 25.79 -6.12 1.07
CA PRO A 89 25.27 -4.80 1.38
C PRO A 89 23.79 -4.87 1.71
N LYS A 90 23.44 -4.42 2.92
CA LYS A 90 22.03 -4.32 3.32
C LYS A 90 21.40 -3.13 2.63
N TYR A 91 20.19 -3.30 2.12
CA TYR A 91 19.41 -2.21 1.57
C TYR A 91 19.14 -1.16 2.67
N VAL A 92 19.51 0.10 2.41
CA VAL A 92 19.21 1.22 3.30
C VAL A 92 17.93 1.87 2.80
N ASP A 93 16.87 1.80 3.60
CA ASP A 93 15.60 2.43 3.29
C ASP A 93 15.70 3.96 3.41
N LYS A 94 15.77 4.62 2.26
CA LYS A 94 15.75 6.08 2.13
C LYS A 94 14.37 6.62 1.77
N VAL A 95 13.42 5.74 1.49
CA VAL A 95 12.16 6.07 0.82
C VAL A 95 11.06 6.29 1.87
N THR A 96 10.99 5.44 2.90
CA THR A 96 9.98 5.57 3.96
C THR A 96 9.92 6.95 4.64
N PRO A 97 11.05 7.63 4.95
CA PRO A 97 11.00 8.97 5.54
C PRO A 97 10.39 10.03 4.61
N GLU A 98 10.63 9.92 3.30
CA GLU A 98 10.15 10.87 2.31
C GLU A 98 8.62 10.78 2.14
N TYR A 99 8.11 9.55 2.05
CA TYR A 99 6.67 9.32 1.86
C TYR A 99 5.86 9.55 3.13
N LYS A 100 6.47 9.39 4.31
CA LYS A 100 5.82 9.69 5.58
C LYS A 100 5.42 11.16 5.67
N SER A 101 6.31 12.08 5.31
CA SER A 101 5.99 13.51 5.30
C SER A 101 4.89 13.87 4.30
N LYS A 102 4.88 13.24 3.11
CA LYS A 102 3.83 13.44 2.11
C LYS A 102 2.48 12.90 2.59
N PHE A 103 2.49 11.74 3.26
CA PHE A 103 1.29 11.15 3.83
C PHE A 103 0.71 11.99 4.97
N ASP A 104 1.56 12.50 5.86
CA ASP A 104 1.14 13.37 6.97
C ASP A 104 0.49 14.66 6.44
N ALA A 105 0.98 15.22 5.33
CA ALA A 105 0.37 16.37 4.67
C ALA A 105 -1.03 16.05 4.10
N LEU A 106 -1.20 14.89 3.45
CA LEU A 106 -2.50 14.44 2.93
C LEU A 106 -3.54 14.25 4.04
N LEU A 107 -3.13 13.82 5.24
CA LEU A 107 -4.04 13.71 6.39
C LEU A 107 -4.59 15.06 6.85
N VAL A 108 -3.81 16.13 6.72
CA VAL A 108 -4.26 17.49 7.03
C VAL A 108 -5.27 17.94 5.97
N GLU A 109 -4.96 17.75 4.69
CA GLU A 109 -5.85 18.09 3.58
C GLU A 109 -7.20 17.34 3.66
N LEU A 110 -7.17 16.05 4.02
CA LEU A 110 -8.38 15.25 4.22
C LEU A 110 -9.28 15.82 5.31
N LYS A 111 -8.72 16.26 6.44
CA LYS A 111 -9.50 16.89 7.52
C LYS A 111 -10.12 18.22 7.08
N GLU A 112 -9.40 19.00 6.28
CA GLU A 112 -9.94 20.24 5.72
C GLU A 112 -11.05 19.98 4.70
N ALA A 113 -10.88 18.97 3.84
CA ALA A 113 -11.89 18.55 2.87
C ALA A 113 -13.16 18.00 3.56
N GLU A 114 -13.00 17.19 4.60
CA GLU A 114 -14.11 16.71 5.43
C GLU A 114 -14.87 17.88 6.06
N GLY A 115 -14.15 18.84 6.66
CA GLY A 115 -14.76 20.04 7.24
C GLY A 115 -15.52 20.91 6.22
N LYS A 116 -15.06 20.98 4.97
CA LYS A 116 -15.79 21.65 3.87
C LYS A 116 -17.03 20.85 3.45
N SER A 117 -16.89 19.53 3.31
CA SER A 117 -17.99 18.64 2.92
C SER A 117 -19.15 18.67 3.91
N LEU A 118 -18.84 18.65 5.22
CA LEU A 118 -19.85 18.76 6.28
C LEU A 118 -20.63 20.10 6.20
N LYS A 119 -19.93 21.22 6.00
CA LYS A 119 -20.57 22.53 5.85
C LYS A 119 -21.45 22.63 4.60
N GLU A 120 -21.01 22.06 3.49
CA GLU A 120 -21.82 22.02 2.27
C GLU A 120 -23.05 21.12 2.47
N SER A 121 -22.92 20.03 3.22
CA SER A 121 -24.04 19.13 3.54
C SER A 121 -25.08 19.84 4.44
N GLU A 122 -24.64 20.55 5.48
CA GLU A 122 -25.52 21.39 6.32
C GLU A 122 -26.24 22.49 5.51
N ARG A 123 -25.57 23.08 4.52
CA ARG A 123 -26.19 24.07 3.62
C ARG A 123 -27.28 23.43 2.76
N LEU A 124 -26.98 22.28 2.15
CA LEU A 124 -27.93 21.55 1.30
C LEU A 124 -29.14 21.06 2.10
N GLU A 125 -28.96 20.61 3.34
CA GLU A 125 -30.08 20.22 4.21
C GLU A 125 -31.03 21.39 4.50
N LYS A 126 -30.49 22.59 4.75
CA LYS A 126 -31.33 23.80 4.93
C LYS A 126 -32.08 24.16 3.65
N GLU A 127 -31.40 24.13 2.51
CA GLU A 127 -32.01 24.41 1.22
C GLU A 127 -33.12 23.40 0.87
N ILE A 128 -32.91 22.11 1.20
CA ILE A 128 -33.96 21.09 1.06
C ILE A 128 -35.17 21.39 1.95
N ALA A 129 -34.95 21.80 3.20
CA ALA A 129 -36.04 22.14 4.11
C ALA A 129 -36.83 23.36 3.60
N GLU A 130 -36.15 24.42 3.16
CA GLU A 130 -36.79 25.61 2.58
C GLU A 130 -37.61 25.27 1.32
N VAL A 131 -37.06 24.44 0.42
CA VAL A 131 -37.76 23.99 -0.79
C VAL A 131 -38.97 23.12 -0.45
N GLN A 132 -38.88 22.27 0.58
CA GLN A 132 -40.00 21.44 1.05
C GLN A 132 -41.13 22.30 1.64
N GLU A 133 -40.80 23.34 2.42
CA GLU A 133 -41.78 24.28 2.96
C GLU A 133 -42.48 25.06 1.83
N LEU A 134 -41.72 25.59 0.87
CA LEU A 134 -42.30 26.30 -0.28
C LEU A 134 -43.23 25.41 -1.10
N LYS A 135 -42.84 24.16 -1.34
CA LYS A 135 -43.67 23.19 -2.07
C LYS A 135 -44.96 22.89 -1.29
N PHE A 136 -44.87 22.73 0.02
CA PHE A 136 -46.02 22.48 0.88
C PHE A 136 -46.98 23.69 0.90
N ASP A 137 -46.45 24.90 1.01
CA ASP A 137 -47.22 26.14 0.96
C ASP A 137 -47.90 26.35 -0.40
N ASP A 138 -47.22 26.02 -1.50
CA ASP A 138 -47.80 26.07 -2.85
C ASP A 138 -48.88 25.00 -3.04
N GLU A 139 -48.68 23.77 -2.54
CA GLU A 139 -49.72 22.72 -2.55
C GLU A 139 -50.95 23.13 -1.72
N ILE A 140 -50.77 23.68 -0.52
CA ILE A 140 -51.87 24.24 0.29
C ILE A 140 -52.56 25.38 -0.45
N ARG A 141 -51.80 26.28 -1.07
CA ARG A 141 -52.36 27.41 -1.83
C ARG A 141 -53.18 26.92 -3.03
N ASN A 142 -52.72 25.88 -3.72
CA ASN A 142 -53.41 25.31 -4.86
C ASN A 142 -54.71 24.60 -4.45
N ASP A 143 -54.71 23.88 -3.33
CA ASP A 143 -55.91 23.25 -2.76
C ASP A 143 -56.93 24.28 -2.23
N TYR A 144 -56.49 25.41 -1.69
CA TYR A 144 -57.36 26.46 -1.14
C TYR A 144 -57.92 27.44 -2.19
N TRP A 145 -57.15 27.75 -3.24
CA TRP A 145 -57.55 28.77 -4.23
C TRP A 145 -57.91 28.21 -5.61
N GLY A 146 -57.76 26.90 -5.84
CA GLY A 146 -58.34 26.18 -6.97
C GLY A 146 -58.15 26.86 -8.32
N TYR A 147 -56.93 26.87 -8.83
CA TYR A 147 -56.64 27.08 -10.26
C TYR A 147 -56.12 25.80 -10.89
#